data_AF-A0A2H5BB39-F1
#
_entry.id   AF-A0A2H5BB39-F1
#
_cell.length_a   1.000
_cell.length_b   1.000
_cell.length_c   1.000
_cell.angle_alpha   90.00
_cell.angle_beta   90.00
_cell.angle_gamma   90.00
#
_symmetry.space_group_name_H-M   'P 1'
#
loop_
_entity.id
_entity.type
_entity.pdbx_description
1 polymer ?
#
loop_
_entity_poly.entity_id
_entity_poly.type
_entity_poly.pdbx_seq_one_letter_code
_entity_poly.pdbx_strand_id
1 'polypeptide(L)'
;MLYAVLLAFVVIVVWENTATAKSTTFKEANALAGVYWLSRQLPLPEGATLEGLTVQYAHAVTDTEWREMRDHHSDPAATALMYRIRDTALAFKPADDQQTVLYDHLVTGVEDLAGGRRARLNEITEVVPPLLWVALIVGAVITVAFTFLFGLSNTWVHLAMVLSLTVLVCLSLIAIRNMSYPFDGLNPVKPTAFDVFLARLPPAR
;
A
#
# COMPACT_ATOMS: atom_id res chain seq x y z
N MET A 1 -9.87 17.65 -26.32
CA MET A 1 -9.32 18.32 -25.12
C MET A 1 -9.92 17.78 -23.83
N LEU A 2 -11.26 17.76 -23.66
CA LEU A 2 -11.90 17.25 -22.43
C LEU A 2 -11.47 15.83 -22.04
N TYR A 3 -11.37 14.90 -23.01
CA TYR A 3 -10.92 13.53 -22.74
C TYR A 3 -9.48 13.45 -22.21
N ALA A 4 -8.56 14.23 -22.77
CA ALA A 4 -7.17 14.26 -22.33
C ALA A 4 -7.05 14.79 -20.89
N VAL A 5 -7.90 15.75 -20.50
CA VAL A 5 -7.96 16.27 -19.12
C VAL A 5 -8.46 15.20 -18.15
N LEU A 6 -9.55 14.49 -18.49
CA LEU A 6 -10.05 13.38 -17.68
C LEU A 6 -8.98 12.29 -17.48
N LEU A 7 -8.33 11.89 -18.56
CA LEU A 7 -7.28 10.87 -18.55
C LEU A 7 -6.10 11.31 -17.68
N ALA A 8 -5.62 12.54 -17.85
CA ALA A 8 -4.54 13.09 -17.03
C ALA A 8 -4.91 13.11 -15.53
N PHE A 9 -6.14 13.50 -15.20
CA PHE A 9 -6.62 13.51 -13.82
C PHE A 9 -6.64 12.11 -13.22
N VAL A 10 -7.17 11.11 -13.93
CA VAL A 10 -7.19 9.72 -13.44
C VAL A 10 -5.77 9.18 -13.26
N VAL A 11 -4.85 9.48 -14.17
CA VAL A 11 -3.43 9.10 -14.04
C VAL A 11 -2.79 9.68 -12.77
N ILE A 12 -3.06 10.95 -12.46
CA ILE A 12 -2.57 11.59 -11.23
C ILE A 12 -3.13 10.88 -9.99
N VAL A 13 -4.44 10.60 -9.97
CA VAL A 13 -5.11 9.94 -8.85
C VAL A 13 -4.51 8.54 -8.56
N VAL A 14 -4.32 7.71 -9.59
CA VAL A 14 -3.74 6.37 -9.39
C VAL A 14 -2.26 6.42 -8.98
N TRP A 15 -1.52 7.43 -9.47
CA TRP A 15 -0.14 7.67 -9.05
C TRP A 15 -0.05 8.08 -7.58
N GLU A 16 -0.88 9.04 -7.15
CA GLU A 16 -0.95 9.49 -5.76
C GLU A 16 -1.39 8.37 -4.81
N ASN A 17 -2.31 7.52 -5.25
CA ASN A 17 -2.73 6.37 -4.45
C ASN A 17 -1.58 5.37 -4.25
N THR A 18 -0.79 5.08 -5.29
CA THR A 18 0.40 4.23 -5.17
C THR A 18 1.43 4.84 -4.20
N ALA A 19 1.61 6.17 -4.22
CA ALA A 19 2.49 6.86 -3.29
C ALA A 19 1.96 6.80 -1.84
N THR A 20 0.65 6.93 -1.68
CA THR A 20 -0.03 6.79 -0.38
C THR A 20 0.16 5.38 0.18
N ALA A 21 -0.02 4.35 -0.65
CA ALA A 21 0.15 2.96 -0.22
C ALA A 21 1.57 2.63 0.26
N LYS A 22 2.59 3.19 -0.41
CA LYS A 22 3.96 3.15 0.07
C LYS A 22 4.10 3.85 1.42
N SER A 23 3.60 5.08 1.54
CA SER A 23 3.68 5.87 2.77
C SER A 23 3.01 5.16 3.96
N THR A 24 1.82 4.60 3.76
CA THR A 24 1.07 3.84 4.77
C THR A 24 1.83 2.59 5.22
N THR A 25 2.40 1.84 4.28
CA THR A 25 3.29 0.70 4.57
C THR A 25 4.49 1.11 5.42
N PHE A 26 5.13 2.24 5.09
CA PHE A 26 6.26 2.76 5.87
C PHE A 26 5.84 3.19 7.28
N LYS A 27 4.68 3.83 7.45
CA LYS A 27 4.16 4.20 8.77
C LYS A 27 3.96 2.99 9.67
N GLU A 28 3.39 1.93 9.13
CA GLU A 28 3.19 0.67 9.86
C GLU A 28 4.52 0.02 10.28
N ALA A 29 5.47 -0.13 9.34
CA ALA A 29 6.77 -0.71 9.65
C ALA A 29 7.58 0.14 10.65
N ASN A 30 7.46 1.47 10.58
CA ASN A 30 8.10 2.37 11.54
C ASN A 30 7.49 2.24 12.94
N ALA A 31 6.16 2.14 13.03
CA ALA A 31 5.48 1.90 14.31
C ALA A 31 5.90 0.53 14.89
N LEU A 32 5.98 -0.51 14.06
CA LEU A 32 6.49 -1.83 14.46
C LEU A 32 7.92 -1.74 15.02
N ALA A 33 8.79 -0.99 14.34
CA ALA A 33 10.15 -0.75 14.81
C ALA A 33 10.17 -0.02 16.16
N GLY A 34 9.31 0.98 16.35
CA GLY A 34 9.11 1.65 17.63
C GLY A 34 8.75 0.67 18.75
N VAL A 35 7.76 -0.21 18.50
CA VAL A 35 7.35 -1.24 19.45
C VAL A 35 8.50 -2.22 19.75
N TYR A 36 9.28 -2.64 18.75
CA TYR A 36 10.47 -3.48 18.93
C TYR A 36 11.53 -2.83 19.83
N TRP A 37 11.83 -1.54 19.62
CA TRP A 37 12.84 -0.85 20.43
C TRP A 37 12.35 -0.55 21.85
N LEU A 38 11.05 -0.28 22.03
CA LEU A 38 10.44 -0.11 23.35
C LEU A 38 10.36 -1.44 24.10
N SER A 39 10.08 -2.56 23.43
CA SER A 39 10.07 -3.88 24.07
C SER A 39 11.45 -4.24 24.64
N ARG A 40 12.52 -3.80 23.98
CA ARG A 40 13.90 -3.87 24.48
C ARG A 40 14.18 -2.90 25.64
N GLN A 41 13.23 -2.14 26.15
CA GLN A 41 13.42 -1.40 27.41
C GLN A 41 12.62 -2.02 28.55
N LEU A 42 11.74 -2.98 28.25
CA LEU A 42 10.96 -3.71 29.24
C LEU A 42 11.81 -4.79 29.92
N PRO A 43 11.47 -5.16 31.17
CA PRO A 43 12.08 -6.28 31.87
C PRO A 43 11.79 -7.62 31.15
N LEU A 44 12.63 -8.61 31.43
CA LEU A 44 12.41 -9.99 31.02
C LEU A 44 11.40 -10.66 31.98
N PRO A 45 10.53 -11.56 31.48
CA PRO A 45 10.47 -12.10 30.11
C PRO A 45 9.58 -11.31 29.13
N GLU A 46 8.83 -10.31 29.59
CA GLU A 46 7.82 -9.60 28.80
C GLU A 46 8.42 -8.90 27.58
N GLY A 47 9.55 -8.21 27.77
CA GLY A 47 10.24 -7.50 26.70
C GLY A 47 10.71 -8.40 25.56
N ALA A 48 11.27 -9.57 25.89
CA ALA A 48 11.71 -10.55 24.89
C ALA A 48 10.53 -11.21 24.15
N THR A 49 9.42 -11.44 24.85
CA THR A 49 8.20 -11.97 24.23
C THR A 49 7.65 -11.00 23.20
N LEU A 50 7.54 -9.72 23.57
CA LEU A 50 7.04 -8.67 22.68
C LEU A 50 8.02 -8.41 21.52
N GLU A 51 9.33 -8.44 21.78
CA GLU A 51 10.38 -8.38 20.75
C GLU A 51 10.15 -9.48 19.70
N GLY A 52 10.04 -10.73 20.12
CA GLY A 52 9.83 -11.86 19.22
C GLY A 52 8.51 -11.79 18.45
N LEU A 53 7.45 -11.22 19.04
CA LEU A 53 6.16 -11.03 18.35
C LEU A 53 6.26 -10.01 17.22
N THR A 54 7.00 -8.91 17.40
CA THR A 54 7.19 -7.93 16.32
C THR A 54 7.95 -8.49 15.12
N VAL A 55 8.95 -9.35 15.36
CA VAL A 55 9.69 -10.04 14.31
C VAL A 55 8.81 -11.06 13.58
N GLN A 56 8.04 -11.87 14.31
CA GLN A 56 7.07 -12.80 13.72
C GLN A 56 6.02 -12.06 12.89
N TYR A 57 5.55 -10.91 13.35
CA TYR A 57 4.60 -10.09 12.60
C TYR A 57 5.20 -9.59 11.29
N ALA A 58 6.43 -9.05 11.31
CA ALA A 58 7.11 -8.62 10.08
C ALA A 58 7.24 -9.77 9.06
N HIS A 59 7.62 -10.97 9.50
CA HIS A 59 7.68 -12.15 8.63
C HIS A 59 6.31 -12.58 8.09
N ALA A 60 5.27 -12.61 8.94
CA ALA A 60 3.91 -12.93 8.48
C ALA A 60 3.44 -11.94 7.41
N VAL A 61 3.77 -10.66 7.57
CA VAL A 61 3.48 -9.61 6.60
C VAL A 61 4.24 -9.82 5.29
N THR A 62 5.56 -10.01 5.34
CA THR A 62 6.42 -10.12 4.14
C THR A 62 6.18 -11.42 3.36
N ASP A 63 6.02 -12.53 4.08
CA ASP A 63 6.10 -13.87 3.49
C ASP A 63 4.72 -14.39 3.04
N THR A 64 3.66 -13.97 3.73
CA THR A 64 2.29 -14.46 3.48
C THR A 64 1.33 -13.34 3.12
N GLU A 65 1.16 -12.34 4.00
CA GLU A 65 0.12 -11.33 3.82
C GLU A 65 0.31 -10.51 2.54
N TRP A 66 1.55 -10.16 2.19
CA TRP A 66 1.81 -9.40 0.96
C TRP A 66 1.32 -10.12 -0.30
N ARG A 67 1.36 -11.45 -0.30
CA ARG A 67 0.84 -12.27 -1.41
C ARG A 67 -0.68 -12.27 -1.38
N GLU A 68 -1.30 -12.49 -0.22
CA GLU A 68 -2.77 -12.51 -0.08
C GLU A 68 -3.43 -11.16 -0.40
N MET A 69 -2.74 -10.04 -0.13
CA MET A 69 -3.20 -8.69 -0.47
C MET A 69 -3.38 -8.47 -1.98
N ARG A 70 -2.70 -9.25 -2.83
CA ARG A 70 -2.88 -9.21 -4.29
C ARG A 70 -4.26 -9.72 -4.70
N ASP A 71 -4.80 -10.65 -3.93
CA ASP A 71 -6.12 -11.27 -4.14
C ASP A 71 -7.22 -10.60 -3.31
N HIS A 72 -6.94 -9.39 -2.82
CA HIS A 72 -7.81 -8.60 -1.97
C HIS A 72 -8.11 -9.15 -0.57
N HIS A 73 -7.22 -9.98 -0.04
CA HIS A 73 -7.39 -10.60 1.27
C HIS A 73 -6.32 -10.17 2.29
N SER A 74 -6.66 -10.29 3.57
CA SER A 74 -5.71 -10.14 4.68
C SER A 74 -5.37 -11.52 5.25
N ASP A 75 -4.14 -11.70 5.71
CA ASP A 75 -3.72 -12.94 6.37
C ASP A 75 -4.27 -13.04 7.82
N PRO A 76 -5.03 -14.10 8.16
CA PRO A 76 -5.48 -14.34 9.53
C PRO A 76 -4.33 -14.51 10.53
N ALA A 77 -3.18 -15.06 10.12
CA ALA A 77 -2.05 -15.25 11.03
C ALA A 77 -1.41 -13.92 11.41
N ALA A 78 -1.19 -13.02 10.45
CA ALA A 78 -0.76 -11.66 10.71
C ALA A 78 -1.76 -10.88 11.61
N THR A 79 -3.07 -11.11 11.46
CA THR A 79 -4.09 -10.53 12.35
C THR A 79 -3.96 -11.07 13.78
N ALA A 80 -3.79 -12.37 13.95
CA ALA A 80 -3.60 -12.99 15.25
C ALA A 80 -2.32 -12.48 15.95
N LEU A 81 -1.22 -12.28 15.20
CA LEU A 81 0.02 -11.70 15.72
C LEU A 81 -0.18 -10.25 16.18
N MET A 82 -0.92 -9.43 15.42
CA MET A 82 -1.27 -8.07 15.84
C MET A 82 -2.01 -8.05 17.18
N TYR A 83 -2.98 -8.94 17.37
CA TYR A 83 -3.70 -9.06 18.64
C TYR A 83 -2.78 -9.52 19.77
N ARG A 84 -1.90 -10.49 19.54
CA ARG A 84 -0.91 -10.93 20.54
C ARG A 84 0.05 -9.81 20.93
N ILE A 85 0.52 -8.99 19.99
CA ILE A 85 1.34 -7.81 20.28
C ILE A 85 0.58 -6.87 21.22
N ARG A 86 -0.67 -6.56 20.88
CA ARG A 86 -1.53 -5.67 21.67
C ARG A 86 -1.77 -6.20 23.08
N ASP A 87 -2.19 -7.45 23.19
CA ASP A 87 -2.50 -8.08 24.48
C ASP A 87 -1.25 -8.18 25.37
N THR A 88 -0.09 -8.51 24.78
CA THR A 88 1.18 -8.59 25.51
C THR A 88 1.63 -7.21 26.01
N ALA A 89 1.49 -6.18 25.17
CA ALA A 89 1.82 -4.81 25.57
C ALA A 89 0.90 -4.32 26.70
N LEU A 90 -0.42 -4.51 26.58
CA LEU A 90 -1.40 -4.07 27.58
C LEU A 90 -1.37 -4.87 28.89
N ALA A 91 -0.81 -6.09 28.86
CA ALA A 91 -0.63 -6.89 30.07
C ALA A 91 0.54 -6.41 30.95
N PHE A 92 1.44 -5.57 30.41
CA PHE A 92 2.56 -5.03 31.17
C PHE A 92 2.06 -4.12 32.31
N LYS A 93 2.59 -4.34 33.51
CA LYS A 93 2.27 -3.55 34.71
C LYS A 93 3.51 -2.76 35.14
N PRO A 94 3.54 -1.43 34.90
CA PRO A 94 4.63 -0.59 35.37
C PRO A 94 4.80 -0.66 36.89
N ALA A 95 6.05 -0.77 37.35
CA ALA A 95 6.42 -0.80 38.76
C ALA A 95 6.88 0.58 39.30
N ASP A 96 7.26 1.50 38.40
CA ASP A 96 7.76 2.84 38.74
C ASP A 96 7.33 3.90 37.71
N ASP A 97 7.63 5.17 38.01
CA ASP A 97 7.27 6.31 37.15
C ASP A 97 7.92 6.24 35.76
N GLN A 98 9.16 5.74 35.68
CA GLN A 98 9.89 5.60 34.41
C GLN A 98 9.22 4.55 33.52
N GLN A 99 8.81 3.41 34.10
CA GLN A 99 8.09 2.36 33.40
C GLN A 99 6.68 2.79 33.01
N THR A 100 6.06 3.69 33.77
CA THR A 100 4.74 4.23 33.43
C THR A 100 4.80 5.06 32.16
N VAL A 101 5.81 5.93 32.03
CA VAL A 101 6.07 6.70 30.81
C VAL A 101 6.41 5.77 29.63
N LEU A 102 7.23 4.75 29.87
CA LEU A 102 7.57 3.77 28.83
C LEU A 102 6.34 2.99 28.33
N TYR A 103 5.44 2.62 29.24
CA TYR A 103 4.20 1.94 28.92
C TYR A 103 3.26 2.81 28.09
N ASP A 104 3.12 4.10 28.39
CA ASP A 104 2.29 5.03 27.61
C ASP A 104 2.78 5.13 26.14
N HIS A 105 4.11 5.25 25.95
CA HIS A 105 4.72 5.20 24.63
C HIS A 105 4.53 3.85 23.93
N LEU A 106 4.57 2.75 24.67
CA LEU A 106 4.35 1.42 24.12
C LEU A 106 2.91 1.25 23.63
N VAL A 107 1.92 1.66 24.43
CA VAL A 107 0.49 1.60 24.07
C VAL A 107 0.25 2.45 22.83
N THR A 108 0.76 3.68 22.80
CA THR A 108 0.67 4.57 21.62
C THR A 108 1.30 3.91 20.38
N GLY A 109 2.49 3.33 20.50
CA GLY A 109 3.16 2.66 19.39
C GLY A 109 2.39 1.44 18.86
N VAL A 110 1.73 0.69 19.74
CA VAL A 110 0.86 -0.43 19.35
C VAL A 110 -0.41 0.07 18.65
N GLU A 111 -1.00 1.18 19.10
CA GLU A 111 -2.15 1.80 18.44
C GLU A 111 -1.80 2.34 17.05
N ASP A 112 -0.64 2.99 16.92
CA ASP A 112 -0.09 3.47 15.65
C ASP A 112 0.18 2.31 14.69
N LEU A 113 0.74 1.20 15.19
CA LEU A 113 0.95 -0.02 14.42
C LEU A 113 -0.37 -0.60 13.91
N ALA A 114 -1.38 -0.73 14.78
CA ALA A 114 -2.71 -1.19 14.40
C ALA A 114 -3.43 -0.22 13.44
N GLY A 115 -3.21 1.10 13.60
CA GLY A 115 -3.68 2.13 12.68
C GLY A 115 -3.04 2.01 11.30
N GLY A 116 -1.72 1.85 11.25
CA GLY A 116 -0.95 1.64 10.03
C GLY A 116 -1.42 0.41 9.25
N ARG A 117 -1.58 -0.73 9.93
CA ARG A 117 -2.12 -1.95 9.31
C ARG A 117 -3.51 -1.74 8.72
N ARG A 118 -4.43 -1.15 9.49
CA ARG A 118 -5.79 -0.88 9.00
C ARG A 118 -5.78 0.02 7.76
N ALA A 119 -4.97 1.08 7.77
CA ALA A 119 -4.83 1.96 6.63
C ALA A 119 -4.28 1.21 5.40
N ARG A 120 -3.27 0.34 5.59
CA ARG A 120 -2.70 -0.48 4.50
C ARG A 120 -3.73 -1.45 3.92
N LEU A 121 -4.52 -2.09 4.77
CA LEU A 121 -5.56 -3.02 4.32
C LEU A 121 -6.71 -2.32 3.59
N ASN A 122 -7.00 -1.06 3.89
CA ASN A 122 -8.00 -0.27 3.16
C ASN A 122 -7.56 0.09 1.72
N GLU A 123 -6.26 0.06 1.43
CA GLU A 123 -5.69 0.39 0.11
C GLU A 123 -5.64 -0.81 -0.85
N ILE A 124 -6.17 -1.96 -0.43
CA ILE A 124 -6.20 -3.19 -1.20
C ILE A 124 -7.23 -3.11 -2.35
N THR A 125 -8.28 -2.30 -2.20
CA THR A 125 -9.36 -2.17 -3.19
C THR A 125 -8.98 -1.28 -4.36
N GLU A 126 -9.67 -1.45 -5.50
CA GLU A 126 -9.47 -0.63 -6.69
C GLU A 126 -9.78 0.86 -6.41
N VAL A 127 -8.86 1.73 -6.83
CA VAL A 127 -8.96 3.19 -6.65
C VAL A 127 -10.00 3.81 -7.59
N VAL A 128 -10.10 3.29 -8.81
CA VAL A 128 -10.91 3.87 -9.88
C VAL A 128 -12.30 3.22 -9.83
N PRO A 129 -13.37 3.98 -9.54
CA PRO A 129 -14.72 3.42 -9.52
C PRO A 129 -15.14 2.89 -10.90
N PRO A 130 -15.97 1.82 -10.98
CA PRO A 130 -16.43 1.26 -12.25
C PRO A 130 -17.08 2.28 -13.19
N LEU A 131 -17.75 3.30 -12.64
CA LEU A 131 -18.35 4.38 -13.43
C LEU A 131 -17.31 5.21 -14.20
N LEU A 132 -16.14 5.47 -13.62
CA LEU A 132 -15.06 6.19 -14.31
C LEU A 132 -14.48 5.36 -15.46
N TRP A 133 -14.40 4.03 -15.30
CA TRP A 133 -14.01 3.14 -16.41
C TRP A 133 -14.94 3.27 -17.61
N VAL A 134 -16.26 3.32 -17.39
CA VAL A 134 -17.23 3.57 -18.47
C VAL A 134 -16.93 4.88 -19.18
N ALA A 135 -16.71 5.96 -18.44
CA ALA A 135 -16.38 7.27 -19.03
C ALA A 135 -15.05 7.24 -19.81
N LEU A 136 -14.03 6.55 -19.30
CA LEU A 136 -12.72 6.40 -19.95
C LEU A 136 -12.82 5.63 -21.28
N ILE A 137 -13.58 4.53 -21.30
CA ILE A 137 -13.75 3.69 -22.50
C ILE A 137 -14.63 4.41 -23.53
N VAL A 138 -15.77 4.98 -23.12
CA VAL A 138 -16.63 5.75 -24.03
C VAL A 138 -15.88 6.96 -24.60
N GLY A 139 -15.14 7.68 -23.75
CA GLY A 139 -14.30 8.80 -24.16
C GLY A 139 -13.20 8.40 -25.15
N ALA A 140 -12.57 7.23 -24.95
CA ALA A 140 -11.59 6.67 -25.88
C ALA A 140 -12.23 6.37 -27.25
N VAL A 141 -13.35 5.67 -27.27
CA VAL A 141 -14.08 5.30 -28.51
C VAL A 141 -14.49 6.55 -29.27
N ILE A 142 -15.08 7.53 -28.59
CA ILE A 142 -15.48 8.81 -29.21
C ILE A 142 -14.25 9.52 -29.77
N THR A 143 -13.18 9.66 -28.99
CA THR A 143 -11.95 10.36 -29.40
C THR A 143 -11.34 9.75 -30.65
N VAL A 144 -11.25 8.42 -30.72
CA VAL A 144 -10.76 7.70 -31.91
C VAL A 144 -11.76 7.83 -33.07
N ALA A 145 -13.06 7.67 -32.84
CA ALA A 145 -14.09 7.80 -33.87
C ALA A 145 -14.07 9.18 -34.57
N PHE A 146 -13.87 10.25 -33.80
CA PHE A 146 -13.77 11.61 -34.34
C PHE A 146 -12.59 11.78 -35.30
N THR A 147 -11.50 11.01 -35.16
CA THR A 147 -10.37 11.12 -36.09
C THR A 147 -10.71 10.70 -37.52
N PHE A 148 -11.69 9.80 -37.69
CA PHE A 148 -12.17 9.38 -39.01
C PHE A 148 -12.98 10.47 -39.74
N LEU A 149 -13.41 11.52 -39.03
CA LEU A 149 -14.07 12.67 -39.65
C LEU A 149 -13.08 13.65 -40.30
N PHE A 150 -11.78 13.51 -40.03
CA PHE A 150 -10.76 14.33 -40.69
C PHE A 150 -10.51 13.84 -42.13
N GLY A 151 -10.96 14.60 -43.11
CA GLY A 151 -10.72 14.34 -44.54
C GLY A 151 -9.31 14.72 -45.00
N LEU A 152 -8.28 14.04 -44.51
CA LEU A 152 -6.90 14.22 -44.96
C LEU A 152 -6.70 13.60 -46.35
N SER A 153 -6.05 14.33 -47.27
CA SER A 153 -5.78 13.86 -48.64
C SER A 153 -4.75 12.73 -48.70
N ASN A 154 -3.88 12.60 -47.70
CA ASN A 154 -2.86 11.55 -47.61
C ASN A 154 -3.26 10.49 -46.57
N THR A 155 -3.63 9.30 -47.05
CA THR A 155 -4.05 8.16 -46.22
C THR A 155 -2.96 7.70 -45.24
N TRP A 156 -1.68 7.77 -45.61
CA TRP A 156 -0.58 7.38 -44.71
C TRP A 156 -0.45 8.31 -43.51
N VAL A 157 -0.61 9.62 -43.72
CA VAL A 157 -0.58 10.61 -42.65
C VAL A 157 -1.80 10.47 -41.73
N HIS A 158 -2.98 10.23 -42.31
CA HIS A 158 -4.20 9.96 -41.52
C HIS A 158 -4.04 8.70 -40.67
N LEU A 159 -3.56 7.59 -41.25
CA LEU A 159 -3.31 6.35 -40.53
C LEU A 159 -2.31 6.55 -39.38
N ALA A 160 -1.20 7.25 -39.61
CA ALA A 160 -0.21 7.53 -38.58
C ALA A 160 -0.80 8.35 -37.41
N MET A 161 -1.66 9.34 -37.71
CA MET A 161 -2.36 10.14 -36.70
C MET A 161 -3.33 9.29 -35.87
N VAL A 162 -4.18 8.49 -36.52
CA VAL A 162 -5.15 7.61 -35.83
C VAL A 162 -4.43 6.59 -34.97
N LEU A 163 -3.37 5.96 -35.50
CA LEU A 163 -2.61 4.92 -34.81
C LEU A 163 -1.86 5.50 -33.60
N SER A 164 -1.18 6.63 -33.76
CA SER A 164 -0.48 7.28 -32.64
C SER A 164 -1.42 7.68 -31.51
N LEU A 165 -2.59 8.26 -31.83
CA LEU A 165 -3.60 8.58 -30.84
C LEU A 165 -4.14 7.32 -30.15
N THR A 166 -4.48 6.29 -30.92
CA THR A 166 -5.00 5.02 -30.37
C THR A 166 -3.99 4.38 -29.43
N VAL A 167 -2.71 4.31 -29.84
CA VAL A 167 -1.63 3.78 -29.00
C VAL A 167 -1.49 4.58 -27.71
N LEU A 168 -1.49 5.92 -27.78
CA LEU A 168 -1.41 6.77 -26.59
C LEU A 168 -2.56 6.51 -25.62
N VAL A 169 -3.79 6.40 -26.14
CA VAL A 169 -4.99 6.11 -25.33
C VAL A 169 -4.90 4.71 -24.71
N CYS A 170 -4.57 3.68 -25.49
CA CYS A 170 -4.41 2.33 -24.98
C CYS A 170 -3.33 2.25 -23.90
N LEU A 171 -2.15 2.85 -24.12
CA LEU A 171 -1.07 2.89 -23.14
C LEU A 171 -1.51 3.58 -21.84
N SER A 172 -2.28 4.67 -21.96
CA SER A 172 -2.80 5.39 -20.80
C SER A 172 -3.80 4.55 -20.01
N LEU A 173 -4.72 3.85 -20.69
CA LEU A 173 -5.69 2.97 -20.03
C LEU A 173 -5.00 1.77 -19.36
N ILE A 174 -3.98 1.20 -20.01
CA ILE A 174 -3.15 0.13 -19.44
C ILE A 174 -2.41 0.64 -18.21
N ALA A 175 -1.85 1.86 -18.24
CA ALA A 175 -1.19 2.46 -17.10
C ALA A 175 -2.17 2.67 -15.93
N ILE A 176 -3.35 3.26 -16.20
CA ILE A 176 -4.41 3.44 -15.20
C ILE A 176 -4.78 2.11 -14.56
N ARG A 177 -5.06 1.07 -15.36
CA ARG A 177 -5.41 -0.26 -14.86
C ARG A 177 -4.33 -0.85 -13.94
N ASN A 178 -3.07 -0.81 -14.38
CA ASN A 178 -1.97 -1.38 -13.60
C ASN A 178 -1.71 -0.62 -12.29
N MET A 179 -1.97 0.69 -12.25
CA MET A 179 -1.74 1.52 -11.07
C MET A 179 -2.97 1.62 -10.16
N SER A 180 -4.14 1.15 -10.61
CA SER A 180 -5.39 1.16 -9.83
C SER A 180 -5.36 0.16 -8.67
N TYR A 181 -4.41 -0.79 -8.69
CA TYR A 181 -4.16 -1.77 -7.63
C TYR A 181 -2.73 -1.61 -7.12
N PRO A 182 -2.48 -0.95 -5.98
CA PRO A 182 -1.12 -0.64 -5.53
C PRO A 182 -0.26 -1.88 -5.25
N PHE A 183 -0.89 -2.97 -4.80
CA PHE A 183 -0.19 -4.21 -4.42
C PHE A 183 -0.18 -5.26 -5.54
N ASP A 184 -0.83 -5.00 -6.68
CA ASP A 184 -0.84 -5.87 -7.85
C ASP A 184 -0.33 -5.15 -9.11
N GLY A 185 -0.30 -5.82 -10.26
CA GLY A 185 0.08 -5.25 -11.54
C GLY A 185 1.58 -5.37 -11.87
N LEU A 186 2.03 -4.54 -12.82
CA LEU A 186 3.39 -4.62 -13.37
C LEU A 186 4.48 -4.08 -12.43
N ASN A 187 4.13 -3.15 -11.53
CA ASN A 187 5.09 -2.53 -10.59
C ASN A 187 4.46 -2.37 -9.19
N PRO A 188 4.15 -3.48 -8.51
CA PRO A 188 3.45 -3.44 -7.23
C PRO A 188 4.34 -2.84 -6.14
N VAL A 189 3.70 -2.24 -5.14
CA VAL A 189 4.35 -1.85 -3.89
C VAL A 189 4.90 -3.11 -3.20
N LYS A 190 6.20 -3.13 -2.96
CA LYS A 190 6.92 -4.22 -2.28
C LYS A 190 6.94 -4.01 -0.76
N PRO A 191 7.12 -5.06 0.06
CA PRO A 191 7.19 -4.94 1.53
C PRO A 191 8.51 -4.35 2.03
N THR A 192 9.13 -3.45 1.26
CA THR A 192 10.49 -2.96 1.48
C THR A 192 10.69 -2.30 2.84
N ALA A 193 9.65 -1.68 3.42
CA ALA A 193 9.74 -1.11 4.76
C ALA A 193 9.94 -2.19 5.84
N PHE A 194 9.28 -3.35 5.70
CA PHE A 194 9.45 -4.50 6.58
C PHE A 194 10.80 -5.20 6.34
N ASP A 195 11.22 -5.33 5.08
CA ASP A 195 12.55 -5.88 4.75
C ASP A 195 13.67 -5.06 5.39
N VAL A 196 13.58 -3.72 5.33
CA VAL A 196 14.53 -2.80 5.95
C VAL A 196 14.50 -2.91 7.48
N PHE A 197 13.32 -3.07 8.08
CA PHE A 197 13.18 -3.32 9.50
C PHE A 197 13.91 -4.61 9.92
N LEU A 198 13.61 -5.73 9.27
CA LEU A 198 14.21 -7.05 9.53
C LEU A 198 15.74 -7.05 9.34
N ALA A 199 16.23 -6.39 8.29
CA ALA A 199 17.66 -6.33 7.99
C ALA A 199 18.48 -5.51 9.00
N ARG A 200 17.84 -4.67 9.83
CA ARG A 200 18.51 -3.77 10.80
C ARG A 200 18.38 -4.22 12.25
N LEU A 201 17.81 -5.40 12.50
CA LEU A 201 17.62 -5.89 13.86
C LEU A 201 18.95 -6.34 14.49
N PRO A 202 19.23 -5.97 15.74
CA PRO A 202 20.29 -6.58 16.52
C PRO A 202 19.92 -8.04 16.88
N PRO A 203 20.86 -8.84 17.40
CA PRO A 203 20.55 -10.16 17.95
C PRO A 203 19.46 -10.08 19.02
N ALA A 204 18.62 -11.11 19.07
CA ALA A 204 17.61 -11.30 20.10
C ALA A 204 18.27 -11.34 21.50
N ARG A 205 17.56 -10.83 22.50
CA ARG A 205 18.02 -10.78 23.90
C ARG A 205 17.92 -12.10 24.63
#